data_AF-A0A2W6DHD0-F1
#
_entry.id   AF-A0A2W6DHD0-F1
#
_cell.length_a   1.000
_cell.length_b   1.000
_cell.length_c   1.000
_cell.angle_alpha   90.00
_cell.angle_beta   90.00
_cell.angle_gamma   90.00
#
_symmetry.space_group_name_H-M   'P 1'
#
loop_
_entity.id
_entity.type
_entity.pdbx_description
1 polymer ?
#
loop_
_entity_poly.entity_id
_entity_poly.type
_entity_poly.pdbx_seq_one_letter_code
_entity_poly.pdbx_strand_id
1 'polypeptide(L)'
;MADALTFFLAAVAVWRVRERAPSRAPASSVWPVLRNRRFLLASIAQALLSLSTVVLTLTLPLWIISRSVAPAWVIGTLLAGSTVLAVSLQVPMSKFAVTPAGATRSSWTAGLLLAAGCSAFAFTDGASVPWAIALLTVGAVLRLLGELLQAASGWTMSFSAPPAGRASTYQAIYSTAFTAAAAIGPLLSGWVVTQPQGRGWFGAAAFFACAGVVAAASGAAVMRYRPRTRGPTRK
;
A
#
# COMPACT_ATOMS: atom_id res chain seq x y z
N MET A 1 9.08 12.24 -26.76
CA MET A 1 7.90 12.66 -27.57
C MET A 1 6.63 11.88 -27.21
N ALA A 2 6.69 10.58 -26.92
CA ALA A 2 5.54 9.79 -26.46
C ALA A 2 4.91 10.33 -25.16
N ASP A 3 5.73 10.77 -24.20
CA ASP A 3 5.23 11.34 -22.94
C ASP A 3 4.48 12.65 -23.16
N ALA A 4 5.01 13.53 -24.01
CA ALA A 4 4.37 14.80 -24.35
C ALA A 4 2.99 14.59 -24.99
N LEU A 5 2.86 13.58 -25.87
CA LEU A 5 1.60 13.22 -26.49
C LEU A 5 0.60 12.64 -25.48
N THR A 6 1.10 11.84 -24.54
CA THR A 6 0.28 11.24 -23.47
C THR A 6 -0.23 12.31 -22.51
N PHE A 7 0.62 13.25 -22.11
CA PHE A 7 0.23 14.40 -21.29
C PHE A 7 -0.74 15.32 -22.03
N PHE A 8 -0.54 15.53 -23.33
CA PHE A 8 -1.45 16.35 -24.14
C PHE A 8 -2.83 15.71 -24.28
N LEU A 9 -2.89 14.40 -24.52
CA LEU A 9 -4.15 13.65 -24.56
C LEU A 9 -4.85 13.62 -23.20
N ALA A 10 -4.09 13.46 -22.11
CA ALA A 10 -4.62 13.55 -20.75
C ALA A 10 -5.16 14.97 -20.47
N ALA A 11 -4.45 16.02 -20.89
CA ALA A 11 -4.89 17.41 -20.73
C ALA A 11 -6.17 17.69 -21.52
N VAL A 12 -6.27 17.23 -22.77
CA VAL A 12 -7.48 17.37 -23.60
C VAL A 12 -8.65 16.59 -23.00
N ALA A 13 -8.41 15.40 -22.46
CA ALA A 13 -9.43 14.60 -21.78
C ALA A 13 -9.93 15.27 -20.50
N VAL A 14 -9.03 15.83 -19.68
CA VAL A 14 -9.40 16.61 -18.47
C VAL A 14 -10.16 17.87 -18.85
N TRP A 15 -9.73 18.58 -19.90
CA TRP A 15 -10.39 19.80 -20.37
C TRP A 15 -11.80 19.57 -20.93
N ARG A 16 -12.05 18.37 -21.47
CA ARG A 16 -13.39 17.93 -21.93
C ARG A 16 -14.32 17.60 -20.76
N VAL A 17 -13.79 17.32 -19.58
CA VAL A 17 -14.60 17.16 -18.37
C VAL A 17 -15.01 18.55 -17.90
N ARG A 18 -16.28 18.88 -18.10
CA ARG A 18 -16.88 20.12 -17.59
C ARG A 18 -16.80 20.10 -16.06
N GLU A 19 -15.76 20.72 -15.50
CA GLU A 19 -15.63 20.92 -14.07
C GLU A 19 -16.87 21.68 -13.59
N ARG A 20 -17.78 20.98 -12.89
CA ARG A 20 -18.75 21.67 -12.04
C ARG A 20 -17.89 22.45 -11.05
N ALA A 21 -18.04 23.77 -11.04
CA ALA A 21 -17.37 24.64 -10.08
C ALA A 21 -17.41 23.93 -8.71
N PRO A 22 -16.25 23.70 -8.07
CA PRO A 22 -16.22 22.98 -6.81
C PRO A 22 -17.15 23.73 -5.86
N SER A 23 -18.32 23.16 -5.59
CA SER A 23 -19.20 23.70 -4.58
C SER A 23 -18.34 23.84 -3.35
N ARG A 24 -18.14 25.07 -2.85
CA ARG A 24 -17.50 25.33 -1.56
C ARG A 24 -18.34 24.58 -0.53
N ALA A 25 -18.04 23.31 -0.33
CA ALA A 25 -18.57 22.54 0.76
C ALA A 25 -18.04 23.26 2.00
N PRO A 26 -18.91 23.69 2.93
CA PRO A 26 -18.44 24.28 4.17
C PRO A 26 -17.42 23.33 4.79
N ALA A 27 -16.31 23.87 5.30
CA ALA A 27 -15.22 23.08 5.88
C ALA A 27 -15.81 22.06 6.86
N SER A 28 -15.93 20.81 6.44
CA SER A 28 -16.54 19.79 7.28
C SER A 28 -15.56 19.47 8.39
N SER A 29 -16.04 19.59 9.63
CA SER A 29 -15.26 19.25 10.82
C SER A 29 -14.60 17.88 10.67
N VAL A 30 -13.30 17.81 10.94
CA VAL A 30 -12.47 16.59 10.85
C VAL A 30 -12.75 15.65 12.03
N TRP A 31 -13.27 16.20 13.14
CA TRP A 31 -13.52 15.51 14.41
C TRP A 31 -14.37 14.23 14.32
N PRO A 32 -15.48 14.17 13.56
CA PRO A 32 -16.27 12.95 13.43
C PRO A 32 -15.50 11.82 12.76
N VAL A 33 -14.57 12.15 11.85
CA VAL A 33 -13.74 11.16 11.15
C VAL A 33 -12.64 10.64 12.07
N LEU A 34 -11.99 11.54 12.82
CA LEU A 34 -10.99 11.17 13.84
C LEU A 34 -11.59 10.31 14.96
N ARG A 35 -12.87 10.52 15.28
CA ARG A 35 -13.60 9.70 16.27
C ARG A 35 -13.96 8.32 15.73
N ASN A 36 -13.96 8.11 14.42
CA ASN A 36 -14.13 6.79 13.81
C ASN A 36 -12.83 6.00 13.88
N ARG A 37 -12.55 5.45 15.07
CA ARG A 37 -11.34 4.67 15.35
C ARG A 37 -11.12 3.51 14.37
N ARG A 38 -12.19 2.91 13.85
CA ARG A 38 -12.09 1.79 12.90
C ARG A 38 -11.55 2.25 11.55
N PHE A 39 -12.07 3.37 11.04
CA PHE A 39 -11.57 3.98 9.81
C PHE A 39 -10.14 4.49 9.97
N LEU A 40 -9.82 5.11 11.12
CA LEU A 40 -8.47 5.59 11.40
C LEU A 40 -7.47 4.44 11.47
N LEU A 41 -7.80 3.34 12.17
CA LEU A 41 -6.96 2.15 12.23
C LEU A 41 -6.77 1.49 10.86
N ALA A 42 -7.83 1.38 10.06
CA ALA A 42 -7.74 0.85 8.70
C ALA A 42 -6.82 1.72 7.83
N SER A 43 -6.97 3.04 7.92
CA SER A 43 -6.14 4.01 7.17
C SER A 43 -4.67 3.92 7.57
N ILE A 44 -4.38 3.87 8.88
CA ILE A 44 -3.02 3.74 9.42
C ILE A 44 -2.41 2.41 9.00
N ALA A 45 -3.11 1.29 9.19
CA ALA A 45 -2.60 -0.03 8.81
C ALA A 45 -2.29 -0.10 7.32
N GLN A 46 -3.13 0.54 6.49
CA GLN A 46 -2.93 0.59 5.06
C GLN A 46 -1.74 1.46 4.65
N ALA A 47 -1.54 2.58 5.33
CA ALA A 47 -0.35 3.42 5.19
C ALA A 47 0.94 2.71 5.65
N LEU A 48 0.86 1.85 6.67
CA LEU A 48 2.01 1.03 7.09
C LEU A 48 2.34 -0.04 6.06
N LEU A 49 1.34 -0.70 5.45
CA LEU A 49 1.57 -1.67 4.38
C LEU A 49 2.18 -1.04 3.13
N SER A 50 1.91 0.24 2.84
CA SER A 50 2.53 0.93 1.69
C SER A 50 4.04 1.16 1.85
N LEU A 51 4.58 1.01 3.07
CA LEU A 51 6.03 1.04 3.30
C LEU A 51 6.78 -0.10 2.62
N SER A 52 6.08 -1.11 2.13
CA SER A 52 6.65 -2.12 1.23
C SER A 52 7.26 -1.54 -0.05
N THR A 53 6.87 -0.33 -0.47
CA THR A 53 7.50 0.39 -1.57
C THR A 53 8.92 0.82 -1.21
N VAL A 54 9.11 1.33 0.01
CA VAL A 54 10.42 1.76 0.55
C VAL A 54 11.39 0.58 0.61
N VAL A 55 10.88 -0.62 0.86
CA VAL A 55 11.68 -1.86 0.83
C VAL A 55 12.38 -2.03 -0.51
N LEU A 56 11.68 -1.82 -1.63
CA LEU A 56 12.26 -2.00 -2.96
C LEU A 56 13.19 -0.85 -3.34
N THR A 57 12.80 0.39 -3.05
CA THR A 57 13.52 1.58 -3.53
C THR A 57 14.71 1.97 -2.67
N LEU A 58 14.73 1.54 -1.40
CA LEU A 58 15.69 2.01 -0.40
C LEU A 58 16.33 0.85 0.35
N THR A 59 15.52 -0.01 0.99
CA THR A 59 16.05 -1.07 1.85
C THR A 59 16.83 -2.14 1.09
N LEU A 60 16.31 -2.62 -0.06
CA LEU A 60 16.95 -3.65 -0.88
C LEU A 60 18.27 -3.19 -1.50
N PRO A 61 18.36 -2.01 -2.17
CA PRO A 61 19.63 -1.50 -2.65
C PRO A 61 20.66 -1.38 -1.54
N LEU A 62 20.27 -0.83 -0.39
CA LEU A 62 21.15 -0.73 0.78
C LEU A 62 21.61 -2.10 1.26
N TRP A 63 20.71 -3.09 1.35
CA TRP A 63 21.03 -4.45 1.76
C TRP A 63 22.00 -5.15 0.81
N ILE A 64 21.73 -5.10 -0.50
CA ILE A 64 22.54 -5.74 -1.54
C ILE A 64 23.95 -5.17 -1.55
N ILE A 65 24.08 -3.84 -1.46
CA ILE A 65 25.38 -3.16 -1.48
C ILE A 65 26.13 -3.37 -0.17
N SER A 66 25.49 -3.12 0.98
CA SER A 66 26.16 -3.18 2.29
C SER A 66 26.66 -4.57 2.66
N ARG A 67 25.98 -5.62 2.21
CA ARG A 67 26.35 -7.02 2.49
C ARG A 67 26.93 -7.76 1.29
N SER A 68 27.15 -7.08 0.17
CA SER A 68 27.68 -7.67 -1.08
C SER A 68 26.97 -8.97 -1.47
N VAL A 69 25.65 -8.98 -1.34
CA VAL A 69 24.81 -10.18 -1.49
C VAL A 69 24.74 -10.64 -2.95
N ALA A 70 24.69 -9.67 -3.87
CA ALA A 70 24.56 -9.91 -5.30
C ALA A 70 25.16 -8.76 -6.10
N PRO A 71 25.45 -8.95 -7.40
CA PRO A 71 25.92 -7.88 -8.28
C PRO A 71 24.93 -6.71 -8.37
N ALA A 72 25.44 -5.49 -8.54
CA ALA A 72 24.63 -4.27 -8.56
C ALA A 72 23.57 -4.23 -9.68
N TRP A 73 23.77 -4.94 -10.80
CA TRP A 73 22.79 -4.99 -11.90
C TRP A 73 21.44 -5.59 -11.47
N VAL A 74 21.44 -6.44 -10.44
CA VAL A 74 20.22 -7.06 -9.90
C VAL A 74 19.24 -6.00 -9.41
N ILE A 75 19.73 -4.90 -8.84
CA ILE A 75 18.90 -3.79 -8.37
C ILE A 75 18.08 -3.23 -9.54
N GLY A 76 18.73 -2.90 -10.65
CA GLY A 76 18.08 -2.38 -11.84
C GLY A 76 17.04 -3.36 -12.41
N THR A 77 17.39 -4.65 -12.48
CA THR A 77 16.49 -5.70 -12.96
C THR A 77 15.25 -5.86 -12.08
N LEU A 78 15.41 -5.83 -10.75
CA LEU A 78 14.28 -5.93 -9.82
C LEU A 78 13.36 -4.72 -9.93
N LEU A 79 13.93 -3.51 -10.00
CA LEU A 79 13.13 -2.28 -10.16
C LEU A 79 12.36 -2.32 -11.49
N ALA A 80 13.03 -2.52 -12.62
CA ALA A 80 12.40 -2.54 -13.93
C ALA A 80 11.37 -3.68 -14.06
N GLY A 81 11.74 -4.89 -13.64
CA GLY A 81 10.85 -6.05 -13.66
C GLY A 81 9.61 -5.85 -12.79
N SER A 82 9.76 -5.25 -11.62
CA SER A 82 8.62 -4.93 -10.75
C SER A 82 7.66 -3.95 -11.40
N THR A 83 8.14 -2.96 -12.15
CA THR A 83 7.30 -1.99 -12.85
C THR A 83 6.50 -2.66 -13.98
N VAL A 84 7.16 -3.50 -14.79
CA VAL A 84 6.49 -4.25 -15.87
C VAL A 84 5.41 -5.16 -15.30
N LEU A 85 5.74 -5.89 -14.23
CA LEU A 85 4.77 -6.75 -13.54
C LEU A 85 3.64 -5.93 -12.91
N ALA A 86 3.95 -4.78 -12.31
CA ALA A 86 2.94 -3.90 -11.73
C ALA A 86 1.92 -3.49 -12.79
N VAL A 87 2.36 -2.93 -13.91
CA VAL A 87 1.46 -2.51 -15.00
C VAL A 87 0.65 -3.68 -15.55
N SER A 88 1.29 -4.85 -15.71
CA SER A 88 0.64 -6.04 -16.26
C SER A 88 -0.40 -6.64 -15.30
N LEU A 89 -0.14 -6.60 -13.99
CA LEU A 89 -0.94 -7.27 -12.97
C LEU A 89 -1.90 -6.33 -12.22
N GLN A 90 -1.73 -5.01 -12.30
CA GLN A 90 -2.59 -4.02 -11.62
C GLN A 90 -4.07 -4.21 -11.97
N VAL A 91 -4.38 -4.35 -13.26
CA VAL A 91 -5.76 -4.51 -13.74
C VAL A 91 -6.43 -5.81 -13.25
N PRO A 92 -5.84 -7.01 -13.44
CA PRO A 92 -6.44 -8.22 -12.92
C PRO A 92 -6.51 -8.24 -11.39
N MET A 93 -5.50 -7.71 -10.70
CA MET A 93 -5.48 -7.69 -9.24
C MET A 93 -6.55 -6.80 -8.63
N SER A 94 -6.88 -5.69 -9.29
CA SER A 94 -7.93 -4.77 -8.83
C SER A 94 -9.29 -5.45 -8.69
N LYS A 95 -9.56 -6.51 -9.46
CA LYS A 95 -10.83 -7.25 -9.42
C LYS A 95 -11.05 -8.01 -8.10
N PHE A 96 -9.98 -8.41 -7.40
CA PHE A 96 -10.10 -9.19 -6.16
C PHE A 96 -10.63 -8.39 -4.97
N ALA A 97 -10.49 -7.06 -5.00
CA ALA A 97 -10.90 -6.19 -3.91
C ALA A 97 -12.23 -5.46 -4.15
N VAL A 98 -12.96 -5.78 -5.21
CA VAL A 98 -14.22 -5.08 -5.57
C VAL A 98 -15.31 -5.28 -4.52
N THR A 99 -15.37 -6.47 -3.90
CA THR A 99 -16.35 -6.77 -2.86
C THR A 99 -15.78 -6.46 -1.47
N PRO A 100 -16.63 -6.11 -0.47
CA PRO A 100 -16.16 -5.90 0.91
C PRO A 100 -15.42 -7.10 1.51
N ALA A 101 -15.92 -8.32 1.26
CA ALA A 101 -15.24 -9.54 1.69
C ALA A 101 -13.91 -9.75 0.94
N GLY A 102 -13.90 -9.46 -0.36
CA GLY A 102 -12.70 -9.49 -1.19
C GLY A 102 -11.63 -8.50 -0.73
N ALA A 103 -12.00 -7.27 -0.39
CA ALA A 103 -11.08 -6.26 0.14
C ALA A 103 -10.48 -6.65 1.49
N THR A 104 -11.29 -7.23 2.38
CA THR A 104 -10.80 -7.76 3.68
C THR A 104 -9.79 -8.88 3.47
N ARG A 105 -10.12 -9.85 2.62
CA ARG A 105 -9.22 -10.97 2.29
C ARG A 105 -7.95 -10.48 1.62
N SER A 106 -8.07 -9.54 0.69
CA SER A 106 -6.94 -8.94 -0.03
C SER A 106 -6.01 -8.20 0.93
N SER A 107 -6.50 -7.49 1.96
CA SER A 107 -5.66 -6.85 2.98
C SER A 107 -4.87 -7.87 3.81
N TRP A 108 -5.50 -8.98 4.19
CA TRP A 108 -4.82 -10.03 4.94
C TRP A 108 -3.77 -10.74 4.07
N THR A 109 -4.14 -11.12 2.85
CA THR A 109 -3.23 -11.74 1.88
C THR A 109 -2.08 -10.81 1.50
N ALA A 110 -2.32 -9.49 1.40
CA ALA A 110 -1.27 -8.51 1.18
C ALA A 110 -0.21 -8.56 2.28
N GLY A 111 -0.62 -8.48 3.55
CA GLY A 111 0.31 -8.57 4.68
C GLY A 111 1.12 -9.88 4.69
N LEU A 112 0.48 -11.01 4.38
CA LEU A 112 1.18 -12.29 4.28
C LEU A 112 2.20 -12.35 3.14
N LEU A 113 1.85 -11.85 1.96
CA LEU A 113 2.76 -11.82 0.81
C LEU A 113 3.95 -10.90 1.06
N LEU A 114 3.71 -9.74 1.67
CA LEU A 114 4.77 -8.82 2.09
C LEU A 114 5.68 -9.47 3.13
N ALA A 115 5.11 -10.19 4.11
CA ALA A 115 5.86 -10.92 5.12
C ALA A 115 6.70 -12.05 4.51
N ALA A 116 6.12 -12.83 3.60
CA ALA A 116 6.83 -13.88 2.88
C ALA A 116 7.97 -13.31 2.02
N GLY A 117 7.74 -12.18 1.35
CA GLY A 117 8.78 -11.49 0.58
C GLY A 117 9.93 -11.01 1.46
N CYS A 118 9.63 -10.40 2.61
CA CYS A 118 10.64 -10.00 3.59
C CYS A 118 11.43 -11.20 4.12
N SER A 119 10.76 -12.30 4.46
CA SER A 119 11.43 -13.54 4.89
C SER A 119 12.36 -14.09 3.79
N ALA A 120 11.95 -14.06 2.52
CA ALA A 120 12.81 -14.46 1.41
C ALA A 120 14.09 -13.61 1.33
N PHE A 121 13.99 -12.30 1.57
CA PHE A 121 15.16 -11.43 1.64
C PHE A 121 16.07 -11.74 2.84
N ALA A 122 15.51 -12.17 3.98
CA ALA A 122 16.29 -12.59 5.14
C ALA A 122 17.29 -13.71 4.80
N PHE A 123 16.83 -14.70 4.01
CA PHE A 123 17.62 -15.86 3.59
C PHE A 123 18.68 -15.55 2.52
N THR A 124 18.77 -14.30 2.05
CA THR A 124 19.84 -13.89 1.13
C THR A 124 21.17 -13.68 1.85
N ASP A 125 21.16 -13.45 3.17
CA ASP A 125 22.39 -13.32 3.96
C ASP A 125 23.14 -14.65 4.01
N GLY A 126 24.38 -14.68 3.53
CA GLY A 126 25.20 -15.90 3.49
C GLY A 126 24.82 -16.91 2.40
N ALA A 127 23.85 -16.61 1.53
CA ALA A 127 23.55 -17.44 0.36
C ALA A 127 24.59 -17.23 -0.75
N SER A 128 24.84 -18.27 -1.56
CA SER A 128 25.63 -18.11 -2.79
C SER A 128 24.92 -17.15 -3.76
N VAL A 129 25.68 -16.44 -4.60
CA VAL A 129 25.15 -15.42 -5.54
C VAL A 129 23.93 -15.90 -6.36
N PRO A 130 23.91 -17.10 -6.98
CA PRO A 130 22.75 -17.56 -7.74
C PRO A 130 21.49 -17.73 -6.88
N TRP A 131 21.65 -18.31 -5.69
CA TRP A 131 20.56 -18.48 -4.73
C TRP A 131 20.06 -17.13 -4.19
N ALA A 132 20.96 -16.20 -3.92
CA ALA A 132 20.61 -14.85 -3.51
C ALA A 132 19.77 -14.14 -4.58
N ILE A 133 20.15 -14.22 -5.87
CA ILE A 133 19.39 -13.65 -6.98
C ILE A 133 17.99 -14.28 -7.07
N ALA A 134 17.89 -15.60 -6.94
CA ALA A 134 16.60 -16.29 -6.97
C ALA A 134 15.69 -15.84 -5.81
N LEU A 135 16.20 -15.80 -4.59
CA LEU A 135 15.47 -15.34 -3.40
C LEU A 135 15.06 -13.87 -3.49
N LEU A 136 15.95 -13.00 -3.99
CA LEU A 136 15.65 -11.59 -4.24
C LEU A 136 14.53 -11.44 -5.28
N THR A 137 14.55 -12.25 -6.33
CA THR A 137 13.53 -12.21 -7.38
C THR A 137 12.18 -12.69 -6.84
N VAL A 138 12.15 -13.84 -6.16
CA VAL A 138 10.93 -14.38 -5.52
C VAL A 138 10.38 -13.39 -4.50
N GLY A 139 11.22 -12.86 -3.63
CA GLY A 139 10.83 -11.88 -2.63
C GLY A 139 10.26 -10.59 -3.25
N ALA A 140 10.87 -10.10 -4.34
CA ALA A 140 10.38 -8.92 -5.04
C ALA A 140 9.02 -9.15 -5.71
N VAL A 141 8.79 -10.33 -6.29
CA VAL A 141 7.49 -10.73 -6.85
C VAL A 141 6.43 -10.83 -5.76
N LEU A 142 6.72 -11.52 -4.65
CA LEU A 142 5.79 -11.63 -3.52
C LEU A 142 5.44 -10.26 -2.94
N ARG A 143 6.45 -9.40 -2.75
CA ARG A 143 6.27 -8.02 -2.30
C ARG A 143 5.36 -7.24 -3.24
N LEU A 144 5.58 -7.35 -4.55
CA LEU A 144 4.76 -6.68 -5.55
C LEU A 144 3.31 -7.19 -5.53
N LEU A 145 3.09 -8.49 -5.49
CA LEU A 145 1.73 -9.05 -5.41
C LEU A 145 1.00 -8.55 -4.16
N GLY A 146 1.70 -8.46 -3.02
CA GLY A 146 1.17 -7.88 -1.80
C GLY A 146 0.83 -6.39 -1.94
N GLU A 147 1.70 -5.62 -2.59
CA GLU A 147 1.49 -4.20 -2.90
C GLU A 147 0.25 -3.99 -3.78
N LEU A 148 0.03 -4.84 -4.79
CA LEU A 148 -1.14 -4.73 -5.67
C LEU A 148 -2.45 -5.02 -4.94
N LEU A 149 -2.47 -6.04 -4.07
CA LEU A 149 -3.64 -6.34 -3.24
C LEU A 149 -3.89 -5.24 -2.20
N GLN A 150 -2.83 -4.69 -1.60
CA GLN A 150 -2.88 -3.53 -0.72
C GLN A 150 -3.53 -2.35 -1.46
N ALA A 151 -3.04 -2.00 -2.66
CA ALA A 151 -3.56 -0.88 -3.43
C ALA A 151 -5.06 -1.09 -3.75
N ALA A 152 -5.42 -2.29 -4.22
CA ALA A 152 -6.80 -2.65 -4.55
C ALA A 152 -7.74 -2.54 -3.32
N SER A 153 -7.33 -3.06 -2.16
CA SER A 153 -8.09 -2.96 -0.91
C SER A 153 -8.30 -1.52 -0.43
N GLY A 154 -7.26 -0.69 -0.54
CA GLY A 154 -7.28 0.70 -0.07
C GLY A 154 -8.38 1.53 -0.73
N TRP A 155 -8.53 1.39 -2.06
CA TRP A 155 -9.57 2.08 -2.82
C TRP A 155 -10.98 1.72 -2.34
N THR A 156 -11.27 0.43 -2.19
CA THR A 156 -12.59 -0.04 -1.73
C THR A 156 -12.90 0.45 -0.32
N MET A 157 -11.92 0.50 0.58
CA MET A 157 -12.11 1.01 1.95
C MET A 157 -12.36 2.53 1.98
N SER A 158 -11.64 3.31 1.18
CA SER A 158 -11.79 4.77 1.16
C SER A 158 -13.14 5.21 0.59
N PHE A 159 -13.70 4.47 -0.38
CA PHE A 159 -15.01 4.82 -0.96
C PHE A 159 -16.23 4.24 -0.23
N SER A 160 -16.07 3.17 0.54
CA SER A 160 -17.20 2.52 1.26
C SER A 160 -17.54 3.16 2.61
N ALA A 161 -16.64 3.97 3.17
CA ALA A 161 -16.78 4.58 4.50
C ALA A 161 -17.53 5.93 4.57
N PRO A 162 -17.48 6.86 3.59
CA PRO A 162 -18.01 8.22 3.79
C PRO A 162 -19.53 8.36 3.61
N PRO A 163 -20.24 9.05 4.52
CA PRO A 163 -21.56 9.62 4.24
C PRO A 163 -21.50 10.64 3.08
N ALA A 164 -22.60 10.78 2.33
CA ALA A 164 -22.70 11.75 1.24
C ALA A 164 -22.28 13.16 1.71
N GLY A 165 -21.37 13.81 0.98
CA GLY A 165 -20.87 15.17 1.27
C GLY A 165 -19.62 15.26 2.17
N ARG A 166 -19.01 14.14 2.60
CA ARG A 166 -17.76 14.16 3.42
C ARG A 166 -16.58 13.38 2.84
N ALA A 167 -16.68 12.91 1.59
CA ALA A 167 -15.66 12.08 0.95
C ALA A 167 -14.27 12.75 0.90
N SER A 168 -14.21 14.07 0.67
CA SER A 168 -12.94 14.82 0.63
C SER A 168 -12.21 14.84 1.97
N THR A 169 -12.92 15.01 3.10
CA THR A 169 -12.30 14.97 4.44
C THR A 169 -11.78 13.59 4.81
N TYR A 170 -12.50 12.52 4.43
CA TYR A 170 -12.03 11.14 4.64
C TYR A 170 -10.78 10.87 3.80
N GLN A 171 -10.79 11.28 2.53
CA GLN A 171 -9.64 11.13 1.63
C GLN A 171 -8.43 11.95 2.08
N ALA A 172 -8.65 13.15 2.64
CA ALA A 172 -7.59 13.96 3.22
C ALA A 172 -6.92 13.24 4.40
N ILE A 173 -7.71 12.70 5.34
CA ILE A 173 -7.17 11.95 6.48
C ILE A 173 -6.44 10.68 6.03
N TYR A 174 -7.01 9.96 5.07
CA TYR A 174 -6.38 8.77 4.49
C TYR A 174 -5.02 9.14 3.89
N SER A 175 -4.95 10.19 3.07
CA SER A 175 -3.69 10.65 2.46
C SER A 175 -2.68 11.11 3.50
N THR A 176 -3.11 11.83 4.54
CA THR A 176 -2.25 12.26 5.65
C THR A 176 -1.63 11.07 6.37
N ALA A 177 -2.35 9.96 6.55
CA ALA A 177 -1.79 8.75 7.15
C ALA A 177 -0.63 8.18 6.32
N PHE A 178 -0.71 8.21 4.98
CA PHE A 178 0.37 7.77 4.10
C PHE A 178 1.58 8.69 4.20
N THR A 179 1.38 10.01 4.21
CA THR A 179 2.48 10.98 4.39
C THR A 179 3.17 10.78 5.74
N ALA A 180 2.41 10.58 6.81
CA ALA A 180 2.95 10.32 8.13
C ALA A 180 3.72 8.99 8.18
N ALA A 181 3.19 7.93 7.57
CA ALA A 181 3.86 6.64 7.49
C ALA A 181 5.17 6.72 6.69
N ALA A 182 5.21 7.47 5.59
CA ALA A 182 6.40 7.62 4.75
C ALA A 182 7.62 8.13 5.53
N ALA A 183 7.43 8.97 6.55
CA ALA A 183 8.50 9.42 7.45
C ALA A 183 9.14 8.28 8.26
N ILE A 184 8.43 7.18 8.48
CA ILE A 184 8.92 5.98 9.18
C ILE A 184 9.76 5.10 8.24
N GLY A 185 9.57 5.21 6.92
CA GLY A 185 10.25 4.37 5.92
C GLY A 185 11.79 4.31 6.05
N PRO A 186 12.49 5.45 6.18
CA PRO A 186 13.93 5.46 6.41
C PRO A 186 14.36 4.81 7.73
N LEU A 187 13.61 5.04 8.81
CA LEU A 187 13.88 4.43 10.11
C LEU A 187 13.73 2.91 10.06
N LEU A 188 12.67 2.42 9.41
CA LEU A 188 12.46 1.00 9.16
C LEU A 188 13.62 0.42 8.34
N SER A 189 14.03 1.10 7.28
CA SER A 189 15.14 0.66 6.42
C SER A 189 16.45 0.57 7.18
N GLY A 190 16.80 1.60 7.95
CA GLY A 190 18.00 1.63 8.77
C GLY A 190 17.99 0.54 9.83
N TRP A 191 16.85 0.33 10.49
CA TRP A 191 16.69 -0.75 11.46
C TRP A 191 16.89 -2.12 10.82
N VAL A 192 16.25 -2.39 9.66
CA VAL A 192 16.37 -3.68 8.96
C VAL A 192 17.83 -3.99 8.58
N VAL A 193 18.55 -3.02 8.03
CA VAL A 193 19.91 -3.22 7.51
C VAL A 193 20.95 -3.38 8.64
N THR A 194 20.76 -2.68 9.76
CA THR A 194 21.69 -2.70 10.91
C THR A 194 21.60 -4.00 11.73
N GLN A 195 20.50 -4.75 11.63
CA GLN A 195 20.38 -6.02 12.34
C GLN A 195 21.33 -7.09 11.76
N PRO A 196 21.95 -7.92 12.61
CA PRO A 196 22.87 -8.95 12.17
C PRO A 196 22.11 -10.17 11.58
N GLN A 197 22.77 -10.93 10.69
CA GLN A 197 22.27 -12.16 10.05
C GLN A 197 20.86 -12.07 9.43
N GLY A 198 20.52 -10.96 8.77
CA GLY A 198 19.20 -10.79 8.15
C GLY A 198 18.02 -10.72 9.14
N ARG A 199 18.25 -10.65 10.46
CA ARG A 199 17.17 -10.68 11.47
C ARG A 199 16.19 -9.50 11.35
N GLY A 200 16.67 -8.37 10.83
CA GLY A 200 15.84 -7.20 10.55
C GLY A 200 14.71 -7.50 9.57
N TRP A 201 14.94 -8.39 8.60
CA TRP A 201 13.93 -8.81 7.63
C TRP A 201 12.81 -9.62 8.26
N PHE A 202 13.09 -10.47 9.25
CA PHE A 202 12.04 -11.17 10.00
C PHE A 202 11.21 -10.20 10.84
N GLY A 203 11.83 -9.16 11.39
CA GLY A 203 11.11 -8.08 12.05
C GLY A 203 10.19 -7.31 11.11
N ALA A 204 10.68 -6.97 9.91
CA ALA A 204 9.85 -6.37 8.86
C ALA A 204 8.72 -7.31 8.43
N ALA A 205 8.98 -8.62 8.33
CA ALA A 205 7.98 -9.62 8.01
C ALA A 205 6.86 -9.65 9.07
N ALA A 206 7.22 -9.68 10.36
CA ALA A 206 6.27 -9.61 11.46
C ALA A 206 5.48 -8.29 11.45
N PHE A 207 6.15 -7.16 11.18
CA PHE A 207 5.52 -5.86 11.05
C PHE A 207 4.44 -5.84 9.95
N PHE A 208 4.77 -6.29 8.74
CA PHE A 208 3.81 -6.32 7.63
C PHE A 208 2.69 -7.34 7.84
N ALA A 209 2.98 -8.48 8.45
CA ALA A 209 1.95 -9.46 8.82
C ALA A 209 0.96 -8.87 9.83
N CYS A 210 1.45 -8.23 10.89
CA CYS A 210 0.63 -7.54 11.87
C CYS A 210 -0.19 -6.41 11.25
N ALA A 211 0.42 -5.58 10.40
CA ALA A 211 -0.29 -4.52 9.68
C ALA A 211 -1.41 -5.08 8.78
N GLY A 212 -1.18 -6.20 8.09
CA GLY A 212 -2.18 -6.89 7.28
C GLY A 212 -3.36 -7.41 8.09
N VAL A 213 -3.11 -8.01 9.26
CA VAL A 213 -4.15 -8.46 10.18
C VAL A 213 -4.98 -7.28 10.69
N VAL A 214 -4.32 -6.19 11.10
CA VAL A 214 -5.02 -4.98 11.57
C VAL A 214 -5.84 -4.37 10.45
N ALA A 215 -5.31 -4.26 9.23
CA ALA A 215 -6.01 -3.73 8.06
C ALA A 215 -7.26 -4.58 7.73
N ALA A 216 -7.14 -5.90 7.75
CA ALA A 216 -8.27 -6.80 7.50
C ALA A 216 -9.34 -6.69 8.60
N ALA A 217 -8.95 -6.74 9.88
CA ALA A 217 -9.89 -6.68 11.00
C ALA A 217 -10.63 -5.34 11.07
N SER A 218 -9.90 -4.24 10.93
CA SER A 218 -10.48 -2.89 10.93
C SER A 218 -11.32 -2.62 9.68
N GLY A 219 -10.88 -3.04 8.50
CA GLY A 219 -11.62 -2.93 7.24
C GLY A 219 -12.95 -3.68 7.28
N ALA A 220 -12.95 -4.93 7.76
CA ALA A 220 -14.18 -5.69 7.96
C ALA A 220 -15.14 -4.99 8.93
N ALA A 221 -14.62 -4.38 9.99
CA ALA A 221 -15.41 -3.66 10.98
C ALA A 221 -16.00 -2.33 10.45
N VAL A 222 -15.31 -1.67 9.51
CA VAL A 222 -15.80 -0.49 8.77
C VAL A 222 -16.92 -0.90 7.82
N MET A 223 -16.71 -1.95 7.02
CA MET A 223 -17.68 -2.41 6.02
C MET A 223 -18.96 -3.00 6.63
N ARG A 224 -18.87 -3.58 7.83
CA ARG A 224 -20.05 -4.02 8.62
C ARG A 224 -20.84 -2.86 9.21
N TYR A 225 -20.25 -1.67 9.33
CA TYR A 225 -20.93 -0.52 9.89
C TYR A 225 -21.81 0.15 8.83
N ARG A 226 -23.07 -0.31 8.72
CA ARG A 226 -24.11 0.45 8.02
C ARG A 226 -24.59 1.57 8.94
N PRO A 227 -24.45 2.86 8.57
CA PRO A 227 -25.15 3.90 9.31
C PRO A 227 -26.64 3.59 9.23
N ARG A 228 -27.30 3.44 10.39
CA ARG A 228 -28.77 3.43 10.45
C ARG A 228 -29.22 4.72 9.76
N THR A 229 -29.77 4.59 8.56
CA THR A 229 -30.51 5.67 7.91
C THR A 229 -31.61 6.06 8.87
N ARG A 230 -31.42 7.13 9.65
CA ARG A 230 -32.54 7.82 10.28
C ARG A 230 -33.42 8.24 9.12
N GLY A 231 -34.56 7.56 8.98
CA GLY A 231 -35.58 7.92 8.00
C GLY A 231 -35.94 9.40 8.15
N PRO A 232 -36.39 10.04 7.07
CA PRO A 232 -36.77 11.45 7.13
C PRO A 232 -37.81 11.62 8.24
N THR A 233 -37.48 12.45 9.23
CA THR A 233 -38.47 12.97 10.18
C THR A 233 -39.46 13.79 9.38
N ARG A 234 -40.54 13.13 8.95
CA ARG A 234 -41.74 13.75 8.40
C ARG A 234 -42.33 14.60 9.53
N LYS A 235 -42.24 15.93 9.38
CA LYS A 235 -43.09 16.86 10.12
C LYS A 235 -44.47 16.86 9.50
#